data_AF-A0A2N0NB43-F1
#
_entry.id   AF-A0A2N0NB43-F1
#
_cell.length_a   1.000
_cell.length_b   1.000
_cell.length_c   1.000
_cell.angle_alpha   90.00
_cell.angle_beta   90.00
_cell.angle_gamma   90.00
#
_symmetry.space_group_name_H-M   'P 1'
#
loop_
_entity.id
_entity.type
_entity.pdbx_description
1 polymer ?
#
loop_
_entity_poly.entity_id
_entity_poly.type
_entity_poly.pdbx_seq_one_letter_code
_entity_poly.pdbx_strand_id
1 'polypeptide(L)'
;MPDDIVRDVLRSRIEKLNSFGKVIETFKDVMIEHRRQVRYGSKIALKHVATGRFLSCIKGMRYDTGFKQHMAFCNSWQPDKLQDLWIVIPACKQHVKSGNPVPFNSVIGLKHQ
;
A
#
# COMPACT_ATOMS: atom_id res chain seq x y z
N MET A 1 -11.91 -0.53 -7.28
CA MET A 1 -12.46 -1.87 -7.53
C MET A 1 -11.87 -2.80 -6.48
N PRO A 2 -12.64 -3.68 -5.83
CA PRO A 2 -12.05 -4.79 -5.09
C PRO A 2 -11.12 -5.52 -6.04
N ASP A 3 -9.88 -5.73 -5.61
CA ASP A 3 -8.87 -6.45 -6.37
C ASP A 3 -9.46 -7.79 -6.87
N ASP A 4 -9.33 -8.11 -8.16
CA ASP A 4 -9.90 -9.36 -8.71
C ASP A 4 -9.37 -10.58 -7.92
N ILE A 5 -8.15 -10.47 -7.39
CA ILE A 5 -7.52 -11.43 -6.49
C ILE A 5 -8.36 -11.66 -5.21
N VAL A 6 -8.87 -10.60 -4.58
CA VAL A 6 -9.68 -10.73 -3.35
C VAL A 6 -11.00 -11.42 -3.66
N ARG A 7 -11.61 -11.07 -4.79
CA ARG A 7 -12.89 -11.65 -5.23
C ARG A 7 -12.73 -13.14 -5.50
N ASP A 8 -11.66 -13.55 -6.17
CA ASP A 8 -11.40 -14.95 -6.49
C ASP A 8 -11.11 -15.79 -5.25
N VAL A 9 -10.28 -15.26 -4.32
CA VAL A 9 -10.02 -15.92 -3.03
C VAL A 9 -11.32 -16.09 -2.24
N LEU A 10 -12.13 -15.03 -2.13
CA LEU A 10 -13.40 -15.08 -1.42
C LEU A 10 -14.35 -16.12 -2.04
N ARG A 11 -14.48 -16.13 -3.37
CA ARG A 11 -15.32 -17.09 -4.09
C ARG A 11 -14.92 -18.54 -3.76
N SER A 12 -13.63 -18.86 -3.88
CA SER A 12 -13.11 -20.21 -3.63
C SER A 12 -13.35 -20.71 -2.20
N ARG A 13 -13.36 -19.80 -1.20
CA ARG A 13 -13.61 -20.15 0.20
C ARG A 13 -15.10 -20.30 0.50
N ILE A 14 -15.98 -19.51 -0.15
CA ILE A 14 -17.43 -19.56 0.06
C ILE A 14 -18.09 -20.77 -0.61
N GLU A 15 -17.57 -21.24 -1.76
CA GLU A 15 -18.12 -22.37 -2.50
C GLU A 15 -18.29 -23.66 -1.67
N LYS A 16 -17.53 -23.79 -0.58
CA LYS A 16 -17.52 -24.96 0.31
C LYS A 16 -18.42 -24.79 1.55
N LEU A 17 -19.19 -23.71 1.65
CA LEU A 17 -19.94 -23.34 2.86
C LEU A 17 -21.45 -23.51 2.69
N ASN A 18 -22.07 -24.19 3.65
CA ASN A 18 -23.52 -24.43 3.67
C ASN A 18 -24.29 -23.47 4.62
N SER A 19 -23.64 -22.42 5.14
CA SER A 19 -24.24 -21.51 6.11
C SER A 19 -23.84 -20.06 5.84
N PHE A 20 -24.83 -19.17 5.84
CA PHE A 20 -24.62 -17.73 5.66
C PHE A 20 -23.77 -17.11 6.78
N GLY A 21 -23.88 -17.60 8.02
CA GLY A 21 -23.02 -17.14 9.12
C GLY A 21 -21.54 -17.38 8.83
N LYS A 22 -21.20 -18.58 8.33
CA LYS A 22 -19.83 -18.91 7.92
C LYS A 22 -19.34 -18.07 6.73
N VAL A 23 -20.24 -17.69 5.83
CA VAL A 23 -19.91 -16.77 4.72
C VAL A 23 -19.49 -15.40 5.25
N ILE A 24 -20.22 -14.85 6.22
CA ILE A 24 -19.86 -13.56 6.85
C ILE A 24 -18.49 -13.64 7.54
N GLU A 25 -18.23 -14.71 8.29
CA GLU A 25 -16.94 -14.92 8.96
C GLU A 25 -15.80 -15.00 7.94
N THR A 26 -15.97 -15.82 6.90
CA THR A 26 -14.98 -15.96 5.82
C THR A 26 -14.70 -14.63 5.12
N PHE A 27 -15.74 -13.82 4.87
CA PHE A 27 -15.57 -12.49 4.29
C PHE A 27 -14.73 -11.60 5.20
N LYS A 28 -15.03 -11.55 6.50
CA LYS A 28 -14.25 -10.76 7.47
C LYS A 28 -12.78 -11.19 7.48
N ASP A 29 -12.51 -12.48 7.49
CA ASP A 29 -11.15 -13.03 7.51
C ASP A 29 -10.38 -12.65 6.25
N VAL A 30 -10.97 -12.85 5.07
CA VAL A 30 -10.35 -12.47 3.78
C VAL A 30 -10.03 -10.97 3.74
N MET A 31 -10.94 -10.12 4.22
CA MET A 31 -10.71 -8.67 4.27
C MET A 31 -9.62 -8.28 5.27
N ILE A 32 -9.49 -8.98 6.41
CA ILE A 32 -8.43 -8.77 7.40
C ILE A 32 -7.07 -9.23 6.86
N GLU A 33 -7.02 -10.36 6.16
CA GLU A 33 -5.80 -10.83 5.48
C GLU A 33 -5.37 -9.82 4.42
N HIS A 34 -6.32 -9.36 3.60
CA HIS A 34 -6.04 -8.42 2.51
C HIS A 34 -5.50 -7.08 3.04
N ARG A 35 -6.11 -6.50 4.08
CA ARG A 35 -5.69 -5.20 4.64
C ARG A 35 -4.33 -5.23 5.33
N ARG A 36 -3.87 -6.41 5.79
CA ARG A 36 -2.60 -6.57 6.52
C ARG A 36 -1.39 -6.65 5.58
N GLN A 37 -1.60 -6.95 4.30
CA GLN A 37 -0.54 -7.14 3.33
C GLN A 37 -0.35 -5.89 2.46
N VAL A 38 0.90 -5.44 2.34
CA VAL A 38 1.26 -4.44 1.33
C VAL A 38 1.22 -5.09 -0.05
N ARG A 39 0.58 -4.41 -1.01
CA ARG A 39 0.39 -4.88 -2.39
C ARG A 39 0.88 -3.84 -3.37
N TYR A 40 1.26 -4.27 -4.56
CA TYR A 40 1.57 -3.32 -5.64
C TYR A 40 0.34 -2.48 -5.96
N GLY A 41 0.52 -1.17 -6.09
CA GLY A 41 -0.57 -0.20 -6.23
C GLY A 41 -1.19 0.27 -4.91
N SER A 42 -0.83 -0.33 -3.76
CA SER A 42 -1.26 0.17 -2.45
C SER A 42 -0.77 1.59 -2.20
N LYS A 43 -1.67 2.42 -1.64
CA LYS A 43 -1.31 3.72 -1.05
C LYS A 43 -0.95 3.51 0.41
N ILE A 44 0.28 3.85 0.77
CA ILE A 44 0.82 3.66 2.11
C ILE A 44 1.36 4.98 2.66
N ALA A 45 1.45 5.07 3.99
CA ALA A 45 2.19 6.10 4.68
C ALA A 45 3.38 5.44 5.39
N LEU A 46 4.55 6.07 5.35
CA LEU A 46 5.76 5.56 5.97
C LEU A 46 6.03 6.36 7.25
N LYS A 47 6.00 5.70 8.40
CA LYS A 47 6.22 6.32 9.71
C LYS A 47 7.59 5.95 10.25
N HIS A 48 8.39 6.96 10.59
CA HIS A 48 9.61 6.73 11.37
C HIS A 48 9.22 6.38 12.81
N VAL A 49 9.56 5.16 13.24
CA VAL A 49 9.07 4.61 14.52
C VAL A 49 9.54 5.44 15.71
N ALA A 50 10.82 5.87 15.75
CA ALA A 50 11.38 6.56 16.91
C ALA A 50 10.82 7.98 17.11
N THR A 51 10.60 8.73 16.03
CA THR A 51 10.05 10.10 16.12
C THR A 51 8.55 10.16 15.98
N GLY A 52 7.93 9.11 15.45
CA GLY A 52 6.53 9.07 15.09
C GLY A 52 6.15 9.92 13.88
N ARG A 53 7.12 10.54 13.19
CA ARG A 53 6.87 11.40 12.04
C ARG A 53 6.70 10.60 10.75
N PHE A 54 5.88 11.09 9.84
CA PHE A 54 5.65 10.49 8.53
C PHE A 54 6.61 11.04 7.48
N LEU A 55 7.00 10.18 6.53
CA LEU A 55 7.75 10.56 5.33
C LEU A 55 6.82 11.31 4.39
N SER A 56 7.18 12.55 4.12
CA SER A 56 6.39 13.53 3.39
C SER A 56 7.16 14.04 2.17
N CYS A 57 6.43 14.48 1.16
CA CYS A 57 6.95 15.30 0.08
C CYS A 57 5.98 16.46 -0.16
N ILE A 58 6.47 17.69 0.02
CA ILE A 58 5.66 18.91 -0.08
C ILE A 58 5.88 19.55 -1.45
N LYS A 59 4.78 19.81 -2.17
CA LYS A 59 4.83 20.51 -3.45
C LYS A 59 5.46 21.89 -3.28
N GLY A 60 6.49 22.17 -4.07
CA GLY A 60 7.22 23.44 -4.01
C GLY A 60 8.47 23.41 -3.14
N MET A 61 8.61 22.47 -2.20
CA MET A 61 9.87 22.23 -1.49
C MET A 61 10.80 21.39 -2.37
N ARG A 62 11.88 22.00 -2.85
CA ARG A 62 12.83 21.42 -3.80
C ARG A 62 14.24 21.60 -3.28
N TYR A 63 15.13 20.66 -3.63
CA TYR A 63 16.55 20.85 -3.36
C TYR A 63 17.07 22.05 -4.16
N ASP A 64 17.94 22.85 -3.54
CA ASP A 64 18.56 24.00 -4.22
C ASP A 64 19.61 23.54 -5.25
N THR A 65 20.21 22.37 -5.00
CA THR A 65 21.27 21.75 -5.79
C THR A 65 20.77 20.65 -6.71
N GLY A 66 21.51 20.37 -7.78
CA GLY A 66 21.18 19.31 -8.74
C GLY A 66 19.94 19.66 -9.58
N PHE A 67 19.11 18.66 -9.89
CA PHE A 67 17.93 18.82 -10.76
C PHE A 67 16.71 19.47 -10.08
N LYS A 68 16.88 20.09 -8.90
CA LYS A 68 15.81 20.75 -8.14
C LYS A 68 14.55 19.87 -7.98
N GLN A 69 14.76 18.58 -7.71
CA GLN A 69 13.69 17.63 -7.49
C GLN A 69 12.98 17.92 -6.15
N HIS A 70 11.74 17.44 -6.02
CA HIS A 70 10.99 17.58 -4.78
C HIS A 70 11.73 16.87 -3.63
N MET A 71 11.74 17.52 -2.47
CA MET A 71 12.37 16.97 -1.27
C MET A 71 11.45 15.98 -0.58
N ALA A 72 12.03 14.86 -0.13
CA ALA A 72 11.38 13.91 0.77
C ALA A 72 12.00 14.04 2.16
N PHE A 73 11.18 14.21 3.19
CA PHE A 73 11.64 14.42 4.56
C PHE A 73 10.56 13.99 5.57
N CYS A 74 10.93 13.83 6.85
CA CYS A 74 9.96 13.52 7.90
C CYS A 74 9.32 14.80 8.44
N ASN A 75 8.00 14.95 8.36
CA ASN A 75 7.32 16.20 8.72
C ASN A 75 6.49 16.09 10.02
N SER A 76 5.26 15.60 9.92
CA SER A 76 4.24 15.63 10.99
C SER A 76 4.08 14.28 11.69
N TRP A 77 3.55 14.31 12.93
CA TRP A 77 3.12 13.12 13.68
C TRP A 77 1.74 12.58 13.25
N GLN A 78 0.98 13.38 12.50
CA GLN A 78 -0.31 12.98 11.93
C GLN A 78 -0.16 12.87 10.42
N PRO A 79 -0.70 11.79 9.80
CA PRO A 79 -0.56 11.58 8.37
C PRO A 79 -1.45 12.55 7.58
N ASP A 80 -0.84 13.29 6.66
CA ASP A 80 -1.53 14.10 5.66
C ASP A 80 -1.77 13.31 4.37
N LYS A 81 -3.01 13.34 3.88
CA LYS A 81 -3.43 12.54 2.71
C LYS A 81 -2.83 13.03 1.38
N LEU A 82 -2.33 14.26 1.33
CA LEU A 82 -1.77 14.86 0.13
C LEU A 82 -0.24 14.77 0.11
N GLN A 83 0.39 14.80 1.28
CA GLN A 83 1.84 14.91 1.40
C GLN A 83 2.52 13.60 1.81
N ASP A 84 1.81 12.72 2.52
CA ASP A 84 2.43 11.56 3.20
C ASP A 84 2.09 10.21 2.54
N LEU A 85 1.35 10.23 1.43
CA LEU A 85 0.96 9.02 0.70
C LEU A 85 1.93 8.67 -0.42
N TRP A 86 2.33 7.40 -0.42
CA TRP A 86 3.24 6.79 -1.39
C TRP A 86 2.55 5.60 -2.03
N ILE A 87 2.70 5.47 -3.34
CA ILE A 87 2.21 4.34 -4.12
C ILE A 87 3.35 3.33 -4.25
N VAL A 88 3.08 2.09 -3.86
CA VAL A 88 4.03 0.98 -4.02
C VAL A 88 4.04 0.53 -5.47
N ILE A 89 5.19 0.63 -6.14
CA ILE A 89 5.34 0.26 -7.55
C ILE A 89 6.43 -0.82 -7.71
N PRO A 90 6.37 -1.66 -8.77
CA PRO A 90 7.43 -2.61 -9.08
C PRO A 90 8.76 -1.90 -9.33
N ALA A 91 9.88 -2.60 -9.12
CA ALA A 91 11.17 -2.12 -9.57
C ALA A 91 11.18 -1.94 -11.10
N CYS A 92 12.01 -1.02 -11.60
CA CYS A 92 12.17 -0.81 -13.04
C CYS A 92 12.42 -2.14 -13.76
N LYS A 93 11.67 -2.39 -14.84
CA LYS A 93 11.68 -3.60 -15.69
C LYS A 93 10.93 -4.82 -15.15
N GLN A 94 10.34 -4.76 -13.95
CA GLN A 94 9.48 -5.84 -13.47
C GLN A 94 8.01 -5.59 -13.85
N HIS A 95 7.40 -6.55 -14.54
CA HIS A 95 5.96 -6.57 -14.79
C HIS A 95 5.25 -7.35 -13.68
N VAL A 96 4.78 -6.64 -12.66
CA VAL A 96 3.91 -7.20 -11.63
C VAL A 96 2.54 -6.53 -11.72
N LYS A 97 1.47 -7.33 -11.72
CA LYS A 97 0.09 -6.82 -11.71
C LYS A 97 -0.18 -6.07 -10.40
N SER A 98 -0.88 -4.94 -10.49
CA SER A 98 -1.46 -4.27 -9.33
C SER A 98 -2.29 -5.27 -8.53
N GLY A 99 -2.24 -5.17 -7.20
CA GLY A 99 -2.97 -6.06 -6.29
C GLY A 99 -2.20 -7.27 -5.81
N ASN A 100 -1.14 -7.67 -6.51
CA ASN A 100 -0.27 -8.75 -6.04
C ASN A 100 0.40 -8.36 -4.70
N PRO A 101 0.48 -9.29 -3.72
CA PRO A 101 1.25 -9.09 -2.50
C PRO A 101 2.71 -8.77 -2.83
N VAL A 102 3.33 -7.90 -2.03
CA VAL A 102 4.77 -7.64 -2.10
C VAL A 102 5.48 -8.63 -1.16
N PRO A 103 6.28 -9.58 -1.69
CA PRO A 103 7.05 -10.49 -0.85
C PRO A 103 8.11 -9.76 -0.03
N PHE A 104 8.47 -10.31 1.12
CA PHE A 104 9.62 -9.84 1.87
C PHE A 104 10.91 -9.91 1.01
N ASN A 105 11.84 -8.98 1.24
CA ASN A 105 13.09 -8.85 0.48
C ASN A 105 12.91 -8.52 -1.02
N SER A 106 11.73 -8.04 -1.43
CA SER A 106 11.50 -7.55 -2.80
C SER A 106 12.09 -6.16 -2.98
N VAL A 107 12.68 -5.92 -4.15
CA VAL A 107 13.03 -4.57 -4.58
C VAL A 107 11.77 -3.87 -5.09
N ILE A 108 11.41 -2.75 -4.49
CA ILE A 108 10.24 -1.95 -4.85
C ILE A 108 10.62 -0.51 -5.11
N GLY A 109 9.80 0.19 -5.90
CA GLY A 109 9.81 1.64 -5.98
C GLY A 109 8.70 2.24 -5.13
N LEU A 110 8.91 3.50 -4.74
CA LEU A 110 7.89 4.32 -4.08
C LEU A 110 7.69 5.59 -4.91
N LYS A 111 6.43 5.85 -5.27
CA LYS A 111 6.04 7.05 -6.01
C LYS A 111 5.16 7.92 -5.12
N HIS A 112 5.53 9.18 -4.94
CA HIS A 112 4.68 10.17 -4.25
C HIS A 112 3.38 10.41 -5.05
N GLN A 113 2.25 10.59 -4.35
CA GLN A 113 0.92 10.68 -4.96
C GLN A 113 0.66 12.02 -5.65
#